data_AF-A0AAU4YVA4-F1
#
_entry.id   AF-A0AAU4YVA4-F1
#
_cell.length_a   1.000
_cell.length_b   1.000
_cell.length_c   1.000
_cell.angle_alpha   90.00
_cell.angle_beta   90.00
_cell.angle_gamma   90.00
#
_symmetry.space_group_name_H-M   'P 1'
#
loop_
_entity.id
_entity.type
_entity.pdbx_description
1 polymer ?
#
loop_
_entity_poly.entity_id
_entity_poly.type
_entity_poly.pdbx_seq_one_letter_code
_entity_poly.pdbx_strand_id
1 'polypeptide(L)'
;MNIRLPLRPFAAAAAAVMVLTACGTSGGSSSASGTPATAPGTPTTPPSTEPSAATPATPATPATPATPATPATPAPDGTPPLGSWSLKPLWPFTTPAQAEAWERAYRSSGHQPWHLDPGQTALSFTRNYLGFKEIDRVSSRTVSGRHARIGVAPTGSEGGTAAVIHLVRYGTGPDAPWEVVGTDDTTFSLTTPAYGALVRSPMVTGGRITGVDESIRVQVFQPSSDKPLGTSPCCTSAGGDKQPWKVTVPFSGARDAVLTVVASTGGHVAEVERFTVTAVRVN
;
A
#
# COMPACT_ATOMS: atom_id res chain seq x y z
N MET A 1 -21.01 -26.07 60.64
CA MET A 1 -20.21 -24.91 61.10
C MET A 1 -19.84 -24.10 59.88
N ASN A 2 -20.59 -23.02 59.65
CA ASN A 2 -20.44 -22.16 58.47
C ASN A 2 -19.40 -21.07 58.79
N ILE A 3 -18.27 -21.08 58.08
CA ILE A 3 -17.27 -20.01 58.15
C ILE A 3 -17.59 -19.03 57.03
N ARG A 4 -18.03 -17.82 57.39
CA ARG A 4 -18.16 -16.67 56.51
C ARG A 4 -17.39 -15.48 57.10
N LEU A 5 -16.93 -14.62 56.17
CA LEU A 5 -16.37 -13.26 56.26
C LEU A 5 -14.83 -13.13 56.38
N PRO A 6 -14.22 -12.03 55.85
CA PRO A 6 -14.87 -10.76 55.46
C PRO A 6 -14.59 -10.20 54.06
N LEU A 7 -15.63 -9.51 53.54
CA LEU A 7 -15.53 -8.44 52.55
C LEU A 7 -14.61 -7.32 53.09
N ARG A 8 -13.74 -6.77 52.24
CA ARG A 8 -13.08 -5.48 52.47
C ARG A 8 -13.83 -4.38 51.73
N PRO A 9 -14.20 -3.27 52.39
CA PRO A 9 -14.82 -2.11 51.75
C PRO A 9 -13.88 -0.88 51.71
N PHE A 10 -14.25 0.06 50.82
CA PHE A 10 -13.81 1.47 50.69
C PHE A 10 -12.39 1.72 50.14
N ALA A 11 -12.10 2.73 49.31
CA ALA A 11 -12.71 4.05 49.24
C ALA A 11 -12.69 4.67 47.82
N ALA A 12 -13.72 5.47 47.54
CA ALA A 12 -13.76 6.47 46.48
C ALA A 12 -13.00 7.73 46.93
N ALA A 13 -12.30 8.40 46.01
CA ALA A 13 -11.85 9.77 46.19
C ALA A 13 -12.28 10.61 44.99
N ALA A 14 -13.04 11.66 45.29
CA ALA A 14 -13.54 12.67 44.38
C ALA A 14 -12.88 14.03 44.66
N ALA A 15 -12.96 14.90 43.65
CA ALA A 15 -12.72 16.36 43.65
C ALA A 15 -11.23 16.80 43.63
N ALA A 16 -10.84 17.92 43.01
CA ALA A 16 -11.59 19.12 42.68
C ALA A 16 -11.00 19.91 41.49
N VAL A 17 -11.88 20.71 40.90
CA VAL A 17 -11.68 21.78 39.91
C VAL A 17 -10.89 22.96 40.51
N MET A 18 -10.06 23.63 39.70
CA MET A 18 -9.76 25.06 39.89
C MET A 18 -9.73 25.79 38.54
N VAL A 19 -10.52 26.86 38.48
CA VAL A 19 -10.74 27.82 37.37
C VAL A 19 -10.05 29.14 37.73
N LEU A 20 -9.94 30.05 36.74
CA LEU A 20 -9.64 31.50 36.75
C LEU A 20 -8.19 31.79 36.29
N THR A 21 -7.85 32.78 35.45
CA THR A 21 -8.47 33.99 34.85
C THR A 21 -7.40 34.54 33.88
N ALA A 22 -7.67 34.84 32.60
CA ALA A 22 -8.25 36.05 32.01
C ALA A 22 -7.26 37.17 31.61
N CYS A 23 -7.66 37.88 30.54
CA CYS A 23 -7.30 39.22 30.05
C CYS A 23 -6.14 39.36 29.05
N GLY A 24 -6.44 39.99 27.89
CA GLY A 24 -5.41 40.56 27.02
C GLY A 24 -5.79 40.80 25.56
N THR A 25 -6.78 41.66 25.31
CA THR A 25 -7.18 42.17 23.99
C THR A 25 -6.19 43.21 23.43
N SER A 26 -6.14 43.34 22.10
CA SER A 26 -6.08 44.57 21.29
C SER A 26 -4.84 44.78 20.40
N GLY A 27 -5.10 44.87 19.09
CA GLY A 27 -4.65 46.02 18.28
C GLY A 27 -3.50 45.80 17.28
N GLY A 28 -3.73 46.26 16.04
CA GLY A 28 -2.68 46.96 15.27
C GLY A 28 -2.36 46.45 13.87
N SER A 29 -3.11 46.91 12.87
CA SER A 29 -2.67 46.97 11.48
C SER A 29 -1.56 48.02 11.29
N SER A 30 -0.66 47.79 10.33
CA SER A 30 -0.26 48.73 9.25
C SER A 30 1.24 48.74 8.93
N SER A 31 1.51 48.49 7.64
CA SER A 31 2.34 49.27 6.73
C SER A 31 3.80 49.64 7.08
N ALA A 32 4.69 49.01 6.29
CA ALA A 32 5.58 49.66 5.32
C ALA A 32 6.84 50.43 5.78
N SER A 33 7.85 50.27 4.91
CA SER A 33 8.88 51.23 4.48
C SER A 33 10.25 51.12 5.14
N GLY A 34 11.24 50.85 4.27
CA GLY A 34 12.67 50.84 4.58
C GLY A 34 13.56 50.38 3.41
N THR A 35 13.35 50.94 2.21
CA THR A 35 14.27 51.02 1.05
C THR A 35 15.53 51.86 1.42
N PRO A 36 16.49 52.24 0.52
CA PRO A 36 16.87 51.78 -0.84
C PRO A 36 18.41 51.73 -1.10
N ALA A 37 18.84 51.31 -2.31
CA ALA A 37 19.74 52.08 -3.23
C ALA A 37 20.23 51.21 -4.42
N THR A 38 19.72 51.41 -5.65
CA THR A 38 20.27 52.22 -6.79
C THR A 38 21.26 51.40 -7.66
N ALA A 39 20.88 50.78 -8.80
CA ALA A 39 20.56 51.28 -10.17
C ALA A 39 21.80 51.74 -11.01
N PRO A 40 21.72 51.98 -12.34
CA PRO A 40 21.39 51.09 -13.47
C PRO A 40 22.36 51.27 -14.69
N GLY A 41 22.17 50.51 -15.79
CA GLY A 41 22.80 50.84 -17.08
C GLY A 41 22.45 49.91 -18.25
N THR A 42 21.68 50.42 -19.21
CA THR A 42 21.49 49.95 -20.61
C THR A 42 22.00 51.08 -21.53
N PRO A 43 22.05 50.98 -22.88
CA PRO A 43 22.08 49.86 -23.86
C PRO A 43 23.30 50.00 -24.82
N THR A 44 23.41 49.21 -25.92
CA THR A 44 23.78 49.63 -27.32
C THR A 44 24.12 48.43 -28.24
N THR A 45 23.52 48.40 -29.44
CA THR A 45 23.87 47.64 -30.68
C THR A 45 24.26 48.69 -31.76
N PRO A 46 24.78 48.41 -33.01
CA PRO A 46 25.34 47.23 -33.71
C PRO A 46 26.74 47.60 -34.38
N PRO A 47 27.34 46.97 -35.45
CA PRO A 47 26.79 46.65 -36.81
C PRO A 47 27.30 45.33 -37.49
N SER A 48 26.69 45.02 -38.66
CA SER A 48 27.05 43.96 -39.64
C SER A 48 28.33 44.23 -40.45
N THR A 49 29.01 43.16 -40.90
CA THR A 49 29.66 43.08 -42.23
C THR A 49 29.93 41.62 -42.64
N GLU A 50 29.75 41.34 -43.93
CA GLU A 50 29.78 40.02 -44.63
C GLU A 50 31.18 39.76 -45.28
N PRO A 51 31.35 38.82 -46.24
CA PRO A 51 31.88 37.45 -46.15
C PRO A 51 33.35 37.27 -46.61
N SER A 52 34.00 36.14 -46.29
CA SER A 52 35.19 35.70 -47.06
C SER A 52 35.43 34.18 -47.07
N ALA A 53 35.27 33.64 -48.29
CA ALA A 53 36.05 32.63 -49.03
C ALA A 53 36.65 31.37 -48.35
N ALA A 54 36.41 30.24 -49.04
CA ALA A 54 36.86 28.88 -48.78
C ALA A 54 38.31 28.56 -49.21
N THR A 55 38.88 27.47 -48.67
CA THR A 55 39.93 26.63 -49.30
C THR A 55 39.99 25.23 -48.61
N PRO A 56 40.61 24.18 -49.18
CA PRO A 56 39.91 22.95 -49.54
C PRO A 56 40.22 21.73 -48.65
N ALA A 57 39.35 20.72 -48.77
CA ALA A 57 39.36 19.46 -48.05
C ALA A 57 40.50 18.50 -48.42
N THR A 58 41.02 17.79 -47.41
CA THR A 58 41.83 16.56 -47.56
C THR A 58 40.88 15.34 -47.55
N PRO A 59 41.05 14.33 -48.43
CA PRO A 59 40.12 13.21 -48.52
C PRO A 59 40.17 12.29 -47.29
N ALA A 60 39.03 12.04 -46.65
CA ALA A 60 38.85 10.98 -45.67
C ALA A 60 38.42 9.67 -46.36
N THR A 61 39.06 8.58 -45.98
CA THR A 61 38.79 7.21 -46.42
C THR A 61 37.34 6.79 -46.13
N PRO A 62 36.62 6.10 -47.04
CA PRO A 62 35.27 5.65 -46.77
C PRO A 62 35.22 4.61 -45.63
N ALA A 63 34.47 4.91 -44.57
CA ALA A 63 34.10 3.92 -43.56
C ALA A 63 32.98 3.02 -44.10
N THR A 64 33.17 1.71 -43.96
CA THR A 64 32.18 0.67 -44.31
C THR A 64 30.87 0.92 -43.55
N PRO A 65 29.69 0.84 -44.20
CA PRO A 65 28.41 0.97 -43.51
C PRO A 65 28.24 -0.13 -42.45
N ALA A 66 27.96 0.27 -41.21
CA ALA A 66 27.56 -0.65 -40.16
C ALA A 66 26.21 -1.30 -40.51
N THR A 67 26.16 -2.62 -40.51
CA THR A 67 24.94 -3.43 -40.64
C THR A 67 23.92 -3.01 -39.57
N PRO A 68 22.64 -2.76 -39.92
CA PRO A 68 21.61 -2.48 -38.93
C PRO A 68 21.51 -3.64 -37.93
N ALA A 69 21.65 -3.34 -36.63
CA ALA A 69 21.41 -4.32 -35.59
C ALA A 69 19.96 -4.76 -35.64
N THR A 70 19.73 -6.07 -35.81
CA THR A 70 18.41 -6.70 -35.68
C THR A 70 17.82 -6.34 -34.31
N PRO A 71 16.56 -5.88 -34.23
CA PRO A 71 15.92 -5.64 -32.94
C PRO A 71 15.93 -6.92 -32.10
N ALA A 72 16.55 -6.86 -30.92
CA ALA A 72 16.51 -7.96 -29.97
C ALA A 72 15.05 -8.19 -29.57
N THR A 73 14.53 -9.39 -29.82
CA THR A 73 13.23 -9.82 -29.30
C THR A 73 13.30 -9.78 -27.76
N PRO A 74 12.41 -9.05 -27.07
CA PRO A 74 12.38 -9.10 -25.61
C PRO A 74 12.11 -10.54 -25.18
N ALA A 75 12.91 -11.07 -24.26
CA ALA A 75 12.61 -12.35 -23.63
C ALA A 75 11.21 -12.26 -22.99
N PRO A 76 10.35 -13.29 -23.11
CA PRO A 76 9.09 -13.29 -22.40
C PRO A 76 9.39 -13.24 -20.90
N ASP A 77 9.02 -12.14 -20.24
CA ASP A 77 9.02 -12.06 -18.79
C ASP A 77 8.18 -13.24 -18.28
N GLY A 78 8.81 -14.26 -17.68
CA GLY A 78 8.15 -15.50 -17.22
C GLY A 78 7.10 -15.31 -16.11
N THR A 79 6.59 -14.09 -15.93
CA THR A 79 5.51 -13.74 -15.01
C THR A 79 4.17 -14.18 -15.61
N PRO A 80 3.41 -15.08 -14.96
CA PRO A 80 2.08 -15.44 -15.41
C PRO A 80 1.19 -14.20 -15.57
N PRO A 81 0.27 -14.18 -16.55
CA PRO A 81 -0.67 -13.06 -16.68
C PRO A 81 -1.53 -12.92 -15.41
N LEU A 82 -1.89 -11.70 -15.03
CA LEU A 82 -2.85 -11.48 -13.95
C LEU A 82 -4.21 -12.05 -14.32
N GLY A 83 -4.91 -12.60 -13.33
CA GLY A 83 -6.15 -13.33 -13.54
C GLY A 83 -5.94 -14.77 -14.02
N SER A 84 -4.69 -15.20 -14.26
CA SER A 84 -4.37 -16.61 -14.48
C SER A 84 -4.56 -17.46 -13.22
N TRP A 85 -4.42 -18.77 -13.37
CA TRP A 85 -4.47 -19.69 -12.23
C TRP A 85 -3.41 -19.37 -11.16
N SER A 86 -2.29 -18.73 -11.50
CA SER A 86 -1.17 -18.45 -10.58
C SER A 86 -1.27 -17.11 -9.85
N LEU A 87 -1.95 -16.10 -10.40
CA LEU A 87 -2.04 -14.76 -9.80
C LEU A 87 -3.50 -14.26 -9.82
N LYS A 88 -4.06 -14.08 -8.62
CA LYS A 88 -5.40 -13.54 -8.41
C LYS A 88 -5.29 -12.06 -8.05
N PRO A 89 -5.80 -11.14 -8.89
CA PRO A 89 -5.83 -9.74 -8.53
C PRO A 89 -6.89 -9.55 -7.43
N LEU A 90 -6.48 -8.91 -6.33
CA LEU A 90 -7.35 -8.63 -5.19
C LEU A 90 -7.93 -7.22 -5.27
N TRP A 91 -7.09 -6.25 -5.62
CA TRP A 91 -7.42 -4.83 -5.56
C TRP A 91 -6.32 -4.02 -6.28
N PRO A 92 -6.64 -2.89 -6.94
CA PRO A 92 -7.95 -2.28 -7.08
C PRO A 92 -8.82 -2.84 -8.21
N PHE A 93 -8.23 -3.54 -9.18
CA PHE A 93 -8.95 -4.05 -10.35
C PHE A 93 -9.11 -5.56 -10.27
N THR A 94 -10.34 -6.06 -10.32
CA THR A 94 -10.60 -7.51 -10.29
C THR A 94 -10.48 -8.16 -11.67
N THR A 95 -10.38 -7.34 -12.74
CA THR A 95 -10.34 -7.81 -14.14
C THR A 95 -9.42 -6.97 -15.03
N PRO A 96 -8.96 -7.52 -16.17
CA PRO A 96 -8.10 -6.78 -17.10
C PRO A 96 -8.79 -5.57 -17.70
N ALA A 97 -10.06 -5.74 -18.05
CA ALA A 97 -10.87 -4.68 -18.65
C ALA A 97 -11.01 -3.45 -17.72
N GLN A 98 -11.07 -3.66 -16.40
CA GLN A 98 -11.09 -2.55 -15.44
C GLN A 98 -9.76 -1.79 -15.41
N ALA A 99 -8.63 -2.50 -15.39
CA ALA A 99 -7.31 -1.87 -15.43
C ALA A 99 -7.08 -1.11 -16.74
N GLU A 100 -7.44 -1.70 -17.89
CA GLU A 100 -7.35 -1.05 -19.20
C GLU A 100 -8.29 0.15 -19.35
N ALA A 101 -9.49 0.08 -18.76
CA ALA A 101 -10.41 1.22 -18.72
C ALA A 101 -9.83 2.37 -17.89
N TRP A 102 -9.26 2.07 -16.72
CA TRP A 102 -8.56 3.07 -15.91
C TRP A 102 -7.37 3.67 -16.67
N GLU A 103 -6.53 2.85 -17.29
CA GLU A 103 -5.34 3.27 -18.02
C GLU A 103 -5.69 4.24 -19.17
N ARG A 104 -6.76 3.96 -19.92
CA ARG A 104 -7.28 4.86 -20.96
C ARG A 104 -7.75 6.20 -20.39
N ALA A 105 -8.49 6.18 -19.29
CA ALA A 105 -8.96 7.41 -18.64
C ALA A 105 -7.81 8.22 -18.01
N TYR A 106 -6.81 7.53 -17.46
CA TYR A 106 -5.59 8.13 -16.91
C TYR A 106 -4.84 8.94 -17.98
N ARG A 107 -4.64 8.38 -19.18
CA ARG A 107 -3.95 9.09 -20.27
C ARG A 107 -4.62 10.40 -20.68
N SER A 108 -5.94 10.49 -20.54
CA SER A 108 -6.67 11.73 -20.85
C SER A 108 -6.68 12.76 -19.73
N SER A 109 -6.57 12.35 -18.46
CA SER A 109 -6.90 13.21 -17.31
C SER A 109 -5.86 13.25 -16.19
N GLY A 110 -4.94 12.28 -16.14
CA GLY A 110 -3.97 12.11 -15.05
C GLY A 110 -4.59 11.65 -13.72
N HIS A 111 -5.85 11.22 -13.71
CA HIS A 111 -6.62 10.86 -12.51
C HIS A 111 -6.06 9.65 -11.74
N GLN A 112 -6.07 9.71 -10.40
CA GLN A 112 -5.56 8.62 -9.53
C GLN A 112 -4.13 8.15 -9.88
N PRO A 113 -3.13 9.06 -9.94
CA PRO A 113 -1.75 8.68 -10.28
C PRO A 113 -1.13 7.66 -9.31
N TRP A 114 -1.75 7.46 -8.14
CA TRP A 114 -1.32 6.49 -7.14
C TRP A 114 -1.34 5.04 -7.65
N HIS A 115 -2.15 4.69 -8.65
CA HIS A 115 -2.13 3.34 -9.26
C HIS A 115 -0.79 3.01 -9.93
N LEU A 116 0.01 4.02 -10.29
CA LEU A 116 1.34 3.82 -10.90
C LEU A 116 2.47 3.71 -9.86
N ASP A 117 2.22 4.11 -8.61
CA ASP A 117 3.17 3.95 -7.52
C ASP A 117 2.79 2.75 -6.63
N PRO A 118 3.66 1.73 -6.50
CA PRO A 118 3.34 0.54 -5.73
C PRO A 118 3.24 0.83 -4.23
N GLY A 119 3.96 1.85 -3.73
CA GLY A 119 3.90 2.27 -2.33
C GLY A 119 2.56 2.90 -1.97
N GLN A 120 2.11 3.86 -2.78
CA GLN A 120 0.81 4.50 -2.62
C GLN A 120 -0.34 3.51 -2.82
N THR A 121 -0.21 2.58 -3.77
CA THR A 121 -1.19 1.49 -3.96
C THR A 121 -1.27 0.60 -2.72
N ALA A 122 -0.13 0.16 -2.16
CA ALA A 122 -0.09 -0.66 -0.96
C ALA A 122 -0.68 0.05 0.27
N LEU A 123 -0.38 1.35 0.45
CA LEU A 123 -0.96 2.15 1.52
C LEU A 123 -2.46 2.37 1.32
N SER A 124 -2.92 2.61 0.10
CA SER A 124 -4.35 2.77 -0.18
C SER A 124 -5.11 1.46 0.07
N PHE A 125 -4.58 0.32 -0.36
CA PHE A 125 -5.11 -0.99 -0.04
C PHE A 125 -5.24 -1.19 1.49
N THR A 126 -4.16 -0.92 2.22
CA THR A 126 -4.13 -1.17 3.68
C THR A 126 -5.05 -0.23 4.44
N ARG A 127 -4.99 1.08 4.15
CA ARG A 127 -5.74 2.11 4.90
C ARG A 127 -7.19 2.16 4.47
N ASN A 128 -7.45 2.15 3.16
CA ASN A 128 -8.77 2.49 2.62
C ASN A 128 -9.60 1.25 2.38
N TYR A 129 -9.00 0.19 1.84
CA TYR A 129 -9.72 -1.05 1.54
C TYR A 129 -9.81 -1.99 2.76
N LEU A 130 -8.72 -2.20 3.51
CA LEU A 130 -8.76 -3.02 4.73
C LEU A 130 -9.21 -2.25 5.97
N GLY A 131 -9.01 -0.93 5.99
CA GLY A 131 -9.40 -0.06 7.09
C GLY A 131 -8.35 0.12 8.19
N PHE A 132 -7.11 -0.37 8.01
CA PHE A 132 -6.03 -0.23 8.99
C PHE A 132 -5.41 1.17 8.89
N LYS A 133 -6.06 2.16 9.54
CA LYS A 133 -5.76 3.60 9.40
C LYS A 133 -4.45 4.04 10.04
N GLU A 134 -3.91 3.26 10.96
CA GLU A 134 -2.65 3.46 11.63
C GLU A 134 -1.45 3.04 10.79
N ILE A 135 -1.64 2.11 9.83
CA ILE A 135 -0.61 1.68 8.88
C ILE A 135 -0.50 2.71 7.76
N ASP A 136 0.44 3.64 7.88
CA ASP A 136 0.44 4.88 7.09
C ASP A 136 1.77 5.20 6.39
N ARG A 137 2.78 4.35 6.59
CA ARG A 137 4.09 4.51 5.94
C ARG A 137 4.56 3.24 5.25
N VAL A 138 5.38 3.46 4.22
CA VAL A 138 6.15 2.40 3.57
C VAL A 138 7.44 2.18 4.36
N SER A 139 7.67 0.96 4.83
CA SER A 139 8.88 0.56 5.57
C SER A 139 9.98 0.01 4.66
N SER A 140 9.61 -0.57 3.52
CA SER A 140 10.55 -1.09 2.53
C SER A 140 9.93 -1.11 1.13
N ARG A 141 10.79 -1.03 0.10
CA ARG A 141 10.37 -1.04 -1.30
C ARG A 141 11.36 -1.86 -2.14
N THR A 142 10.86 -2.93 -2.75
CA THR A 142 11.59 -3.68 -3.77
C THR A 142 10.73 -3.80 -5.01
N VAL A 143 11.25 -3.42 -6.18
CA VAL A 143 10.56 -3.55 -7.47
C VAL A 143 11.48 -4.31 -8.42
N SER A 144 10.95 -5.37 -9.03
CA SER A 144 11.68 -6.22 -9.96
C SER A 144 10.76 -6.67 -11.09
N GLY A 145 11.02 -6.16 -12.30
CA GLY A 145 10.17 -6.38 -13.46
C GLY A 145 8.72 -5.99 -13.16
N ARG A 146 7.80 -6.95 -13.33
CA ARG A 146 6.37 -6.76 -13.08
C ARG A 146 5.95 -6.89 -11.62
N HIS A 147 6.85 -7.21 -10.70
CA HIS A 147 6.53 -7.42 -9.29
C HIS A 147 7.05 -6.31 -8.39
N ALA A 148 6.31 -6.00 -7.33
CA ALA A 148 6.76 -5.17 -6.22
C ALA A 148 6.47 -5.85 -4.87
N ARG A 149 7.39 -5.67 -3.92
CA ARG A 149 7.25 -6.06 -2.52
C ARG A 149 7.38 -4.80 -1.70
N ILE A 150 6.28 -4.40 -1.07
CA ILE A 150 6.19 -3.16 -0.32
C ILE A 150 5.91 -3.49 1.14
N GLY A 151 6.87 -3.24 2.01
CA GLY A 151 6.64 -3.28 3.44
C GLY A 151 5.80 -2.08 3.87
N VAL A 152 4.75 -2.33 4.65
CA VAL A 152 3.94 -1.28 5.28
C VAL A 152 4.03 -1.39 6.79
N ALA A 153 3.99 -0.25 7.48
CA ALA A 153 4.17 -0.18 8.93
C ALA A 153 3.32 0.95 9.54
N PRO A 154 3.01 0.88 10.85
CA PRO A 154 2.41 2.00 11.57
C PRO A 154 3.42 3.15 11.73
N THR A 155 2.91 4.37 11.93
CA THR A 155 3.75 5.53 12.28
C THR A 155 4.42 5.34 13.65
N GLY A 156 5.65 5.85 13.77
CA GLY A 156 6.48 5.75 14.98
C GLY A 156 7.73 4.89 14.76
N SER A 157 8.78 5.18 15.54
CA SER A 157 10.08 4.49 15.47
C SER A 157 10.05 3.07 16.04
N GLU A 158 9.01 2.73 16.79
CA GLU A 158 8.85 1.42 17.44
C GLU A 158 8.11 0.40 16.57
N GLY A 159 7.46 0.85 15.48
CA GLY A 159 6.70 -0.01 14.58
C GLY A 159 7.59 -0.81 13.63
N GLY A 160 7.60 -2.14 13.80
CA GLY A 160 8.12 -3.07 12.80
C GLY A 160 7.28 -3.07 11.50
N THR A 161 7.72 -3.81 10.49
CA THR A 161 6.90 -4.02 9.27
C THR A 161 5.69 -4.87 9.63
N ALA A 162 4.48 -4.35 9.40
CA ALA A 162 3.23 -5.03 9.69
C ALA A 162 2.93 -6.12 8.66
N ALA A 163 3.19 -5.84 7.38
CA ALA A 163 3.07 -6.78 6.28
C ALA A 163 4.00 -6.38 5.12
N VAL A 164 4.38 -7.36 4.30
CA VAL A 164 5.01 -7.12 2.99
C VAL A 164 3.97 -7.41 1.92
N ILE A 165 3.42 -6.38 1.30
CA ILE A 165 2.42 -6.49 0.25
C ILE A 165 3.09 -6.91 -1.05
N HIS A 166 2.57 -7.97 -1.68
CA HIS A 166 2.97 -8.39 -3.01
C HIS A 166 2.05 -7.73 -4.04
N LEU A 167 2.65 -6.90 -4.91
CA LEU A 167 1.96 -6.28 -6.03
C LEU A 167 2.51 -6.75 -7.36
N VAL A 168 1.68 -6.72 -8.38
CA VAL A 168 2.02 -7.07 -9.76
C VAL A 168 1.40 -6.06 -10.73
N ARG A 169 2.12 -5.70 -11.79
CA ARG A 169 1.57 -4.84 -12.85
C ARG A 169 0.55 -5.58 -13.71
N TYR A 170 -0.61 -4.97 -13.99
CA TYR A 170 -1.64 -5.58 -14.83
C TYR A 170 -1.18 -5.77 -16.28
N GLY A 171 -0.55 -4.75 -16.87
CA GLY A 171 0.04 -4.79 -18.20
C GLY A 171 1.58 -4.77 -18.20
N THR A 172 2.14 -4.60 -19.40
CA THR A 172 3.58 -4.40 -19.65
C THR A 172 3.92 -2.98 -20.09
N GLY A 173 2.91 -2.14 -20.34
CA GLY A 173 3.09 -0.74 -20.70
C GLY A 173 3.58 0.12 -19.52
N PRO A 174 4.10 1.33 -19.79
CA PRO A 174 4.59 2.24 -18.74
C PRO A 174 3.50 2.64 -17.75
N ASP A 175 2.26 2.75 -18.24
CA ASP A 175 1.07 3.13 -17.46
C ASP A 175 0.35 1.91 -16.85
N ALA A 176 0.94 0.72 -16.91
CA ALA A 176 0.33 -0.47 -16.34
C ALA A 176 0.18 -0.32 -14.82
N PRO A 177 -1.04 -0.35 -14.26
CA PRO A 177 -1.28 -0.12 -12.84
C PRO A 177 -0.81 -1.30 -11.99
N TRP A 178 -0.56 -1.04 -10.71
CA TRP A 178 -0.22 -2.05 -9.71
C TRP A 178 -1.47 -2.68 -9.09
N GLU A 179 -1.48 -4.01 -9.04
CA GLU A 179 -2.49 -4.81 -8.37
C GLU A 179 -1.91 -5.53 -7.17
N VAL A 180 -2.60 -5.46 -6.04
CA VAL A 180 -2.34 -6.32 -4.89
C VAL A 180 -2.75 -7.74 -5.25
N VAL A 181 -1.86 -8.70 -5.01
CA VAL A 181 -2.13 -10.13 -5.22
C VAL A 181 -2.04 -10.95 -3.94
N GLY A 182 -1.52 -10.40 -2.84
CA GLY A 182 -1.39 -11.07 -1.53
C GLY A 182 -0.29 -10.43 -0.67
N THR A 183 0.18 -11.17 0.34
CA THR A 183 1.36 -10.80 1.14
C THR A 183 2.45 -11.85 1.07
N ASP A 184 3.70 -11.40 1.22
CA ASP A 184 4.83 -12.26 1.54
C ASP A 184 4.88 -12.44 3.06
N ASP A 185 4.36 -13.57 3.53
CA ASP A 185 4.21 -13.88 4.94
C ASP A 185 5.55 -14.17 5.61
N THR A 186 5.75 -13.63 6.81
CA THR A 186 6.99 -13.82 7.58
C THR A 186 6.70 -14.55 8.90
N THR A 187 6.69 -13.83 10.01
CA THR A 187 6.39 -14.37 11.34
C THR A 187 4.88 -14.49 11.62
N PHE A 188 4.02 -14.27 10.63
CA PHE A 188 2.57 -14.40 10.70
C PHE A 188 2.08 -14.75 9.29
N SER A 189 1.39 -15.87 9.18
CA SER A 189 1.02 -16.48 7.90
C SER A 189 -0.42 -16.94 7.88
N LEU A 190 -1.01 -16.89 6.68
CA LEU A 190 -2.34 -17.39 6.35
C LEU A 190 -2.21 -18.38 5.19
N THR A 191 -2.07 -19.66 5.55
CA THR A 191 -1.83 -20.74 4.59
C THR A 191 -3.04 -21.63 4.34
N THR A 192 -4.06 -21.52 5.20
CA THR A 192 -5.36 -22.14 5.02
C THR A 192 -6.42 -21.04 4.92
N PRO A 193 -7.24 -21.02 3.86
CA PRO A 193 -7.11 -21.83 2.66
C PRO A 193 -5.85 -21.46 1.85
N ALA A 194 -5.44 -22.37 0.95
CA ALA A 194 -4.35 -22.10 0.03
C ALA A 194 -4.72 -20.96 -0.94
N TYR A 195 -3.69 -20.26 -1.44
CA TYR A 195 -3.87 -19.20 -2.42
C TYR A 195 -4.68 -19.66 -3.65
N GLY A 196 -5.72 -18.92 -4.01
CA GLY A 196 -6.61 -19.22 -5.13
C GLY A 196 -7.55 -20.42 -4.93
N ALA A 197 -7.63 -20.98 -3.72
CA ALA A 197 -8.54 -22.08 -3.41
C ALA A 197 -10.00 -21.68 -3.60
N LEU A 198 -10.84 -22.64 -4.02
CA LEU A 198 -12.29 -22.49 -4.02
C LEU A 198 -12.81 -22.69 -2.59
N VAL A 199 -13.62 -21.74 -2.11
CA VAL A 199 -14.14 -21.74 -0.74
C VAL A 199 -15.65 -21.56 -0.73
N ARG A 200 -16.26 -21.98 0.39
CA ARG A 200 -17.66 -21.74 0.72
C ARG A 200 -17.75 -21.19 2.13
N SER A 201 -18.88 -20.57 2.45
CA SER A 201 -19.16 -20.12 3.81
C SER A 201 -19.81 -21.24 4.63
N PRO A 202 -19.41 -21.45 5.89
CA PRO A 202 -18.27 -20.81 6.55
C PRO A 202 -16.93 -21.38 6.06
N MET A 203 -15.89 -20.54 6.04
CA MET A 203 -14.55 -20.92 5.57
C MET A 203 -13.62 -21.11 6.76
N VAL A 204 -12.89 -22.23 6.77
CA VAL A 204 -11.80 -22.46 7.72
C VAL A 204 -10.57 -21.66 7.26
N THR A 205 -10.02 -20.88 8.18
CA THR A 205 -8.75 -20.18 7.99
C THR A 205 -7.71 -20.60 9.02
N GLY A 206 -6.44 -20.44 8.69
CA GLY A 206 -5.35 -20.79 9.60
C GLY A 206 -3.96 -20.59 9.01
N GLY A 207 -2.97 -20.75 9.86
CA GLY A 207 -1.56 -20.63 9.49
C GLY A 207 -0.68 -20.71 10.72
N ARG A 208 0.40 -19.93 10.75
CA ARG A 208 1.36 -19.89 11.86
C ARG A 208 1.69 -18.46 12.26
N ILE A 209 1.96 -18.25 13.54
CA ILE A 209 2.36 -16.96 14.10
C ILE A 209 3.52 -17.12 15.08
N THR A 210 4.46 -16.18 15.06
CA THR A 210 5.49 -15.98 16.07
C THR A 210 5.24 -14.63 16.74
N GLY A 211 5.11 -14.61 18.05
CA GLY A 211 4.75 -13.41 18.83
C GLY A 211 4.33 -13.77 20.25
N VAL A 212 3.96 -12.78 21.06
CA VAL A 212 3.51 -12.99 22.44
C VAL A 212 2.04 -12.57 22.51
N ASP A 213 1.20 -13.45 23.08
CA ASP A 213 -0.21 -13.16 23.41
C ASP A 213 -1.02 -12.52 22.26
N GLU A 214 -0.90 -13.09 21.05
CA GLU A 214 -1.52 -12.56 19.84
C GLU A 214 -3.01 -12.89 19.78
N SER A 215 -3.81 -11.89 19.43
CA SER A 215 -5.26 -12.01 19.30
C SER A 215 -5.64 -11.90 17.83
N ILE A 216 -5.80 -13.06 17.18
CA ILE A 216 -6.02 -13.10 15.73
C ILE A 216 -7.49 -12.84 15.42
N ARG A 217 -7.72 -11.87 14.54
CA ARG A 217 -9.00 -11.57 13.88
C ARG A 217 -8.87 -11.88 12.40
N VAL A 218 -9.90 -12.49 11.82
CA VAL A 218 -9.96 -12.74 10.37
C VAL A 218 -11.17 -12.06 9.76
N GLN A 219 -10.96 -11.40 8.62
CA GLN A 219 -12.00 -10.72 7.86
C GLN A 219 -11.94 -11.14 6.38
N VAL A 220 -13.10 -11.08 5.72
CA VAL A 220 -13.24 -11.37 4.29
C VAL A 220 -13.75 -10.12 3.59
N PHE A 221 -13.09 -9.70 2.52
CA PHE A 221 -13.43 -8.50 1.74
C PHE A 221 -13.61 -8.84 0.26
N GLN A 222 -14.27 -7.94 -0.46
CA GLN A 222 -14.32 -7.91 -1.92
C GLN A 222 -14.29 -6.45 -2.39
N PRO A 223 -13.66 -6.11 -3.53
CA PRO A 223 -13.65 -4.74 -4.05
C PRO A 223 -15.02 -4.11 -4.27
N SER A 224 -16.06 -4.89 -4.59
CA SER A 224 -17.43 -4.37 -4.77
C SER A 224 -18.20 -4.10 -3.46
N SER A 225 -17.53 -4.10 -2.30
CA SER A 225 -18.14 -3.83 -0.99
C SER A 225 -17.26 -2.91 -0.16
N ASP A 226 -17.86 -1.87 0.43
CA ASP A 226 -17.18 -0.95 1.37
C ASP A 226 -16.98 -1.55 2.77
N LYS A 227 -17.58 -2.71 3.04
CA LYS A 227 -17.51 -3.39 4.33
C LYS A 227 -17.06 -4.85 4.18
N PRO A 228 -16.44 -5.45 5.22
CA PRO A 228 -16.17 -6.88 5.23
C PRO A 228 -17.45 -7.70 5.01
N LEU A 229 -17.35 -8.73 4.18
CA LEU A 229 -18.40 -9.74 3.96
C LEU A 229 -18.58 -10.68 5.15
N GLY A 230 -17.56 -10.79 5.97
CA GLY A 230 -17.50 -11.70 7.09
C GLY A 230 -16.39 -11.31 8.06
N THR A 231 -16.58 -11.65 9.32
CA THR A 231 -15.59 -11.48 10.38
C THR A 231 -15.63 -12.72 11.27
N SER A 232 -14.47 -13.23 11.64
CA SER A 232 -14.38 -14.35 12.57
C SER A 232 -15.03 -13.98 13.91
N PRO A 233 -15.60 -14.96 14.63
CA PRO A 233 -15.83 -14.79 16.05
C PRO A 233 -14.54 -14.29 16.72
N CYS A 234 -14.67 -13.36 17.66
CA CYS A 234 -13.53 -12.93 18.44
C CYS A 234 -13.10 -14.05 19.39
N CYS A 235 -11.84 -14.21 19.69
CA CYS A 235 -10.65 -13.89 18.91
C CYS A 235 -9.75 -15.12 19.10
N THR A 236 -8.94 -15.46 18.11
CA THR A 236 -8.14 -16.69 18.20
C THR A 236 -6.82 -16.37 18.86
N SER A 237 -6.68 -16.75 20.13
CA SER A 237 -5.42 -16.63 20.86
C SER A 237 -4.36 -17.54 20.24
N ALA A 238 -3.20 -16.98 19.94
CA ALA A 238 -2.01 -17.71 19.53
C ALA A 238 -0.76 -16.96 19.99
N GLY A 239 0.32 -17.64 20.29
CA GLY A 239 1.54 -16.98 20.80
C GLY A 239 2.60 -17.99 21.16
N GLY A 240 3.86 -17.64 20.94
CA GLY A 240 5.02 -18.53 20.99
C GLY A 240 5.77 -18.54 19.67
N ASP A 241 6.70 -19.47 19.46
CA ASP A 241 7.41 -19.60 18.20
C ASP A 241 6.64 -20.45 17.20
N LYS A 242 6.31 -19.84 16.04
CA LYS A 242 5.60 -20.46 14.91
C LYS A 242 4.37 -21.25 15.38
N GLN A 243 3.61 -20.78 16.35
CA GLN A 243 2.43 -21.52 16.81
C GLN A 243 1.36 -21.60 15.73
N PRO A 244 0.73 -22.77 15.55
CA PRO A 244 -0.39 -22.88 14.62
C PRO A 244 -1.60 -22.11 15.18
N TRP A 245 -2.38 -21.54 14.28
CA TRP A 245 -3.66 -20.94 14.60
C TRP A 245 -4.71 -21.35 13.58
N LYS A 246 -5.97 -21.38 14.00
CA LYS A 246 -7.10 -21.79 13.16
C LYS A 246 -8.39 -21.15 13.65
N VAL A 247 -9.20 -20.63 12.73
CA VAL A 247 -10.53 -20.10 13.04
C VAL A 247 -11.47 -20.34 11.88
N THR A 248 -12.77 -20.40 12.16
CA THR A 248 -13.81 -20.51 11.13
C THR A 248 -14.47 -19.15 10.94
N VAL A 249 -14.59 -18.71 9.69
CA VAL A 249 -15.10 -17.39 9.33
C VAL A 249 -16.38 -17.54 8.51
N PRO A 250 -17.54 -17.15 9.07
CA PRO A 250 -18.74 -16.99 8.25
C PRO A 250 -18.61 -15.74 7.38
N PHE A 251 -19.02 -15.84 6.13
CA PHE A 251 -19.17 -14.70 5.22
C PHE A 251 -20.42 -14.86 4.35
N SER A 252 -20.95 -13.77 3.81
CA SER A 252 -22.11 -13.80 2.90
C SER A 252 -22.06 -12.64 1.92
N GLY A 253 -22.92 -12.68 0.88
CA GLY A 253 -23.05 -11.58 -0.07
C GLY A 253 -21.86 -11.39 -1.03
N ALA A 254 -21.05 -12.43 -1.23
CA ALA A 254 -19.98 -12.43 -2.23
C ALA A 254 -20.57 -12.27 -3.65
N ARG A 255 -20.02 -11.32 -4.40
CA ARG A 255 -20.38 -10.98 -5.79
C ARG A 255 -19.17 -11.02 -6.72
N ASP A 256 -17.99 -10.80 -6.16
CA ASP A 256 -16.74 -10.86 -6.92
C ASP A 256 -16.22 -12.30 -6.93
N ALA A 257 -15.61 -12.71 -8.05
CA ALA A 257 -15.10 -14.07 -8.21
C ALA A 257 -13.89 -14.37 -7.31
N VAL A 258 -13.19 -13.32 -6.85
CA VAL A 258 -12.04 -13.39 -5.96
C VAL A 258 -12.35 -12.59 -4.71
N LEU A 259 -12.11 -13.18 -3.54
CA LEU A 259 -12.22 -12.52 -2.26
C LEU A 259 -10.83 -12.36 -1.62
N THR A 260 -10.69 -11.28 -0.86
CA THR A 260 -9.53 -11.01 -0.02
C THR A 260 -9.79 -11.58 1.37
N VAL A 261 -8.94 -12.48 1.84
CA VAL A 261 -8.99 -12.97 3.23
C VAL A 261 -7.82 -12.37 3.98
N VAL A 262 -8.11 -11.68 5.08
CA VAL A 262 -7.10 -10.99 5.88
C VAL A 262 -7.13 -11.54 7.30
N ALA A 263 -5.97 -11.94 7.81
CA ALA A 263 -5.76 -12.19 9.23
C ALA A 263 -4.89 -11.08 9.81
N SER A 264 -5.34 -10.47 10.91
CA SER A 264 -4.60 -9.42 11.63
C SER A 264 -4.46 -9.76 13.11
N THR A 265 -3.42 -9.23 13.73
CA THR A 265 -3.20 -9.23 15.17
C THR A 265 -2.68 -7.86 15.61
N GLY A 266 -2.84 -7.56 16.90
CA GLY A 266 -2.46 -6.32 17.55
C GLY A 266 -3.13 -6.20 18.91
N GLY A 267 -3.19 -4.98 19.43
CA GLY A 267 -3.82 -4.63 20.70
C GLY A 267 -2.84 -4.31 21.83
N HIS A 268 -1.52 -4.39 21.60
CA HIS A 268 -0.51 -4.01 22.60
C HIS A 268 0.01 -2.59 22.36
N VAL A 269 0.48 -2.32 21.14
CA VAL A 269 1.11 -1.07 20.70
C VAL A 269 0.26 -0.37 19.63
N ALA A 270 -0.43 -1.15 18.78
CA ALA A 270 -1.32 -0.64 17.73
C ALA A 270 -2.55 -1.54 17.59
N GLU A 271 -3.64 -1.04 17.00
CA GLU A 271 -4.83 -1.85 16.72
C GLU A 271 -4.49 -3.04 15.80
N VAL A 272 -3.68 -2.79 14.76
CA VAL A 272 -3.03 -3.77 13.91
C VAL A 272 -1.53 -3.57 13.96
N GLU A 273 -0.85 -4.55 14.52
CA GLU A 273 0.60 -4.63 14.53
C GLU A 273 1.11 -5.42 13.34
N ARG A 274 0.35 -6.46 12.94
CA ARG A 274 0.74 -7.39 11.90
C ARG A 274 -0.46 -7.95 11.16
N PHE A 275 -0.32 -8.17 9.86
CA PHE A 275 -1.36 -8.82 9.07
C PHE A 275 -0.81 -9.61 7.88
N THR A 276 -1.64 -10.50 7.36
CA THR A 276 -1.39 -11.33 6.19
C THR A 276 -2.65 -11.44 5.35
N VAL A 277 -2.48 -11.55 4.03
CA VAL A 277 -3.54 -11.55 3.04
C VAL A 277 -3.37 -12.71 2.06
N THR A 278 -4.45 -13.46 1.83
CA THR A 278 -4.53 -14.44 0.74
C THR A 278 -5.75 -14.22 -0.13
N ALA A 279 -5.66 -14.64 -1.39
CA ALA A 279 -6.77 -14.62 -2.33
C ALA A 279 -7.49 -15.96 -2.32
N VAL A 280 -8.81 -15.94 -2.36
CA VAL A 280 -9.66 -17.13 -2.51
C VAL A 280 -10.70 -16.92 -3.60
N ARG A 281 -11.26 -17.99 -4.12
CA ARG A 281 -12.33 -17.97 -5.13
C ARG A 281 -13.63 -18.46 -4.53
N VAL A 282 -14.73 -17.85 -4.95
CA VAL A 282 -16.08 -18.34 -4.71
C VAL A 282 -16.68 -18.87 -6.00
N ASN A 283 -17.63 -19.80 -5.87
CA ASN A 283 -18.31 -20.44 -6.99
C ASN A 283 -19.78 -20.05 -7.02
#